data_AF-A0A920LTU5-F1
#
_entry.id   AF-A0A920LTU5-F1
#
_cell.length_a   1.000
_cell.length_b   1.000
_cell.length_c   1.000
_cell.angle_alpha   90.00
_cell.angle_beta   90.00
_cell.angle_gamma   90.00
#
_symmetry.space_group_name_H-M   'P 1'
#
loop_
_entity.id
_entity.type
_entity.pdbx_description
1 polymer ?
#
loop_
_entity_poly.entity_id
_entity_poly.type
_entity_poly.pdbx_seq_one_letter_code
_entity_poly.pdbx_strand_id
1 'polypeptide(L)' 'MEVRFHQNQLNMFQIMRDRDRKSTRVAILHRDLFFSSFNQMFHLGRFDPRIFKLVYDGYPDVKIFKVMPASK' A
#
# COMPACT_ATOMS: atom_id res chain seq x y z
N MET A 1 6.11 21.04 -2.68
CA MET A 1 6.33 20.35 -3.97
C MET A 1 4.98 19.85 -4.46
N GLU A 2 4.50 20.39 -5.58
CA GLU A 2 3.24 19.96 -6.20
C GLU A 2 3.58 18.86 -7.22
N VAL A 3 3.15 17.62 -6.97
CA VAL A 3 3.41 16.50 -7.89
C VAL A 3 2.38 16.59 -9.01
N ARG A 4 2.81 17.08 -10.18
CA ARG A 4 1.97 17.13 -11.38
C ARG A 4 2.01 15.77 -12.06
N PHE A 5 0.91 15.02 -11.96
CA PHE A 5 0.74 13.76 -12.68
C PHE A 5 0.36 14.05 -14.13
N HIS A 6 1.22 13.69 -15.08
CA HIS A 6 0.92 13.83 -16.50
C HIS A 6 -0.25 12.91 -16.89
N GLN A 7 -1.29 13.46 -17.51
CA GLN A 7 -2.57 12.79 -17.79
C GLN A 7 -2.51 11.54 -18.69
N ASN A 8 -1.37 11.23 -19.32
CA ASN A 8 -1.18 10.04 -20.15
C ASN A 8 -0.82 8.75 -19.37
N GLN A 9 -0.95 8.77 -18.05
CA GLN A 9 -0.67 7.61 -17.20
C GLN A 9 -1.94 6.83 -16.86
N LEU A 10 -1.86 5.49 -16.99
CA LEU A 10 -2.95 4.56 -16.72
C LEU A 10 -3.47 4.70 -15.27
N ASN A 11 -4.78 4.89 -15.12
CA ASN A 11 -5.43 4.83 -13.82
C ASN A 11 -5.68 3.37 -13.43
N MET A 12 -5.36 3.03 -12.19
CA MET A 12 -5.58 1.72 -11.59
C MET A 12 -6.88 1.73 -10.79
N PHE A 13 -7.68 0.68 -10.93
CA PHE A 13 -8.88 0.46 -10.13
C PHE A 13 -8.58 -0.50 -8.98
N GLN A 14 -8.91 -0.12 -7.75
CA GLN A 14 -8.65 -0.92 -6.56
C GLN A 14 -9.88 -0.99 -5.66
N ILE A 15 -10.26 -2.23 -5.32
CA ILE A 15 -11.29 -2.52 -4.31
C ILE A 15 -10.59 -2.98 -3.03
N MET A 16 -10.92 -2.35 -1.92
CA MET A 16 -10.39 -2.65 -0.60
C MET A 16 -11.54 -3.08 0.30
N ARG A 17 -11.39 -4.23 0.97
CA ARG A 17 -12.38 -4.75 1.91
C ARG A 17 -11.77 -4.85 3.29
N ASP A 18 -12.54 -4.44 4.29
CA ASP A 18 -12.18 -4.63 5.68
C ASP A 18 -12.17 -6.13 6.05
N ARG A 19 -11.39 -6.52 7.07
CA ARG A 19 -11.37 -7.89 7.60
C ARG A 19 -12.75 -8.35 8.06
N ASP A 20 -13.53 -7.45 8.65
CA ASP A 20 -14.89 -7.75 9.10
C ASP A 20 -15.93 -7.77 7.97
N ARG A 21 -15.51 -7.45 6.73
CA ARG A 21 -16.32 -7.32 5.51
C ARG A 21 -17.49 -6.34 5.61
N LYS A 22 -17.56 -5.49 6.65
CA LYS A 22 -18.65 -4.54 6.84
C LYS A 22 -18.51 -3.30 5.97
N SER A 23 -17.28 -3.01 5.52
CA SER A 23 -17.02 -1.90 4.61
C SER A 23 -16.24 -2.34 3.36
N THR A 24 -16.66 -1.79 2.22
CA THR A 24 -15.94 -1.89 0.95
C THR A 24 -15.63 -0.47 0.49
N ARG A 25 -14.34 -0.20 0.23
CA ARG A 25 -13.86 1.07 -0.31
C ARG A 25 -13.38 0.82 -1.74
N VAL A 26 -13.67 1.75 -2.64
CA VAL A 26 -13.26 1.70 -4.04
C VAL A 26 -12.46 2.96 -4.34
N ALA A 27 -11.31 2.79 -5.01
CA ALA A 27 -10.44 3.89 -5.39
C ALA A 27 -10.02 3.77 -6.86
N ILE A 28 -9.96 4.93 -7.52
CA ILE A 28 -9.26 5.11 -8.80
C ILE A 28 -7.97 5.85 -8.46
N LEU A 29 -6.84 5.23 -8.78
CA LEU A 29 -5.52 5.71 -8.39
C LEU A 29 -4.67 5.96 -9.64
N HIS A 30 -3.91 7.04 -9.64
CA HIS A 30 -2.81 7.16 -10.60
C HIS A 30 -1.82 5.99 -10.42
N ARG A 31 -1.22 5.50 -11.52
CA ARG A 31 -0.28 4.37 -11.51
C ARG A 31 0.79 4.48 -10.42
N ASP A 32 1.42 5.64 -10.30
CA ASP A 32 2.49 5.84 -9.31
C ASP A 32 1.99 5.79 -7.86
N LEU A 33 0.75 6.22 -7.59
CA LEU A 33 0.14 6.07 -6.27
C LEU A 33 -0.18 4.61 -5.98
N PHE A 34 -0.66 3.86 -6.99
CA PHE A 34 -0.89 2.43 -6.85
C PHE A 34 0.41 1.68 -6.52
N PHE A 35 1.54 2.03 -7.14
CA PHE A 35 2.85 1.41 -6.88
C PHE A 35 3.62 2.02 -5.70
N SER A 36 3.09 3.03 -5.04
CA SER A 36 3.73 3.61 -3.85
C SER A 36 3.93 2.54 -2.76
N SER A 37 5.00 2.69 -1.96
CA SER A 37 5.27 1.81 -0.82
C SER A 37 4.08 1.76 0.14
N PHE A 38 3.38 2.88 0.32
CA PHE A 38 2.16 2.92 1.13
C PHE A 38 1.09 1.95 0.58
N ASN A 39 0.67 2.10 -0.67
CA ASN A 39 -0.41 1.27 -1.21
C ASN A 39 -0.01 -0.22 -1.29
N GLN A 40 1.22 -0.50 -1.73
CA GLN A 40 1.73 -1.88 -1.83
C GLN A 40 1.80 -2.55 -0.46
N MET A 41 2.35 -1.88 0.57
CA MET A 41 2.54 -2.49 1.88
C MET A 41 1.26 -2.47 2.72
N PHE A 42 0.56 -1.34 2.78
CA PHE A 42 -0.60 -1.15 3.64
C PHE A 42 -1.84 -1.86 3.11
N HIS A 43 -2.30 -1.50 1.90
CA HIS A 43 -3.52 -2.07 1.34
C HIS A 43 -3.32 -3.45 0.72
N LEU A 44 -2.20 -3.69 0.04
CA LEU A 44 -1.97 -4.96 -0.68
C LEU A 44 -1.15 -5.98 0.12
N GLY A 45 -0.52 -5.59 1.24
CA GLY A 45 0.31 -6.49 2.04
C GLY A 45 1.57 -6.99 1.33
N ARG A 46 1.99 -6.31 0.25
CA ARG A 46 3.16 -6.64 -0.56
C ARG A 46 4.37 -5.87 -0.03
N PHE A 47 5.35 -6.60 0.49
CA PHE A 47 6.62 -6.06 0.95
C PHE A 47 7.71 -7.11 0.77
N ASP A 48 8.97 -6.68 0.64
CA ASP A 48 10.11 -7.58 0.60
C ASP A 48 10.45 -8.02 2.04
N PRO A 49 10.30 -9.31 2.41
CA PRO A 49 10.57 -9.80 3.76
C PRO A 49 12.06 -9.73 4.16
N ARG A 50 12.96 -9.54 3.19
CA ARG A 50 14.39 -9.29 3.44
C ARG A 50 14.63 -7.88 3.96
N ILE A 51 13.74 -6.93 3.65
CA ILE A 51 13.85 -5.51 4.03
C ILE A 51 12.89 -5.16 5.17
N PHE A 52 11.70 -5.76 5.19
CA PHE A 52 10.66 -5.43 6.17
C PHE A 52 10.10 -6.67 6.86
N LYS A 53 9.89 -6.58 8.17
CA LYS A 53 9.11 -7.53 8.95
C LYS A 53 7.82 -6.87 9.42
N LEU A 54 6.67 -7.40 9.04
CA LEU A 54 5.37 -7.00 9.60
C LEU A 54 5.33 -7.40 11.08
N VAL A 55 5.21 -6.43 11.99
CA VAL A 55 5.16 -6.67 13.45
C VAL A 55 3.75 -6.57 14.01
N TYR A 56 2.87 -5.81 13.36
CA TYR A 56 1.47 -5.69 13.73
C TYR A 56 0.60 -5.44 12.50
N ASP A 57 -0.51 -6.18 12.39
CA ASP A 57 -1.51 -6.04 11.33
C ASP A 57 -2.89 -5.73 11.92
N GLY A 58 -3.18 -4.44 12.05
CA GLY A 58 -4.47 -3.87 12.41
C GLY A 58 -5.17 -3.22 11.22
N TYR A 59 -4.99 -3.77 10.01
CA TYR A 59 -5.73 -3.31 8.84
C TYR A 59 -7.25 -3.34 9.11
N PRO A 60 -8.01 -2.27 8.80
CA PRO A 60 -7.68 -1.19 7.85
C PRO A 60 -7.14 0.10 8.48
N ASP A 61 -6.82 0.09 9.77
CA ASP A 61 -6.45 1.32 10.51
C ASP A 61 -4.93 1.51 10.56
N VAL A 62 -4.17 0.44 10.82
CA VAL A 62 -2.71 0.53 10.97
C VAL A 62 -1.99 -0.77 10.60
N LYS A 63 -0.81 -0.65 10.00
CA LYS A 63 0.18 -1.73 9.92
C LYS A 63 1.53 -1.20 10.37
N ILE A 64 2.23 -1.96 11.20
CA ILE A 64 3.54 -1.59 11.71
C ILE A 64 4.57 -2.54 11.11
N PHE A 65 5.59 -1.98 10.48
CA PHE A 65 6.70 -2.71 9.87
C PHE A 65 8.00 -2.35 10.57
N LYS A 66 8.83 -3.36 10.86
CA LYS A 66 10.22 -3.18 11.28
C LYS A 66 11.12 -3.27 10.05
N VAL A 67 12.01 -2.31 9.88
CA VAL A 67 13.08 -2.38 8.88
C VAL A 67 14.15 -3.36 9.35
N MET A 68 14.51 -4.30 8.50
CA MET A 68 15.53 -5.30 8.76
C MET A 68 16.93 -4.72 8.49
N PRO A 69 17.95 -5.09 9.28
CA PRO A 69 19.33 -4.70 9.00
C PRO A 69 19.75 -5.20 7.61
N ALA A 70 20.53 -4.41 6.89
CA ALA A 70 21.20 -4.90 5.69
C ALA A 70 22.10 -6.09 6.08
N SER A 71 21.96 -7.20 5.36
CA SER A 71 22.94 -8.28 5.42
C SER A 71 24.29 -7.72 4.97
N LYS A 72 25.32 -7.90 5.81
CA LYS A 72 26.70 -7.58 5.45
C LYS A 72 27.23 -8.56 4.40
#